data_AF-A0AAV5GA40-F1
#
_entry.id   AF-A0AAV5GA40-F1
#
_cell.length_a   1.000
_cell.length_b   1.000
_cell.length_c   1.000
_cell.angle_alpha   90.00
_cell.angle_beta   90.00
_cell.angle_gamma   90.00
#
_symmetry.space_group_name_H-M   'P 1'
#
loop_
_entity.id
_entity.type
_entity.pdbx_description
1 polymer ?
#
loop_
_entity_poly.entity_id
_entity_poly.type
_entity_poly.pdbx_seq_one_letter_code
_entity_poly.pdbx_strand_id
1 'polypeptide(L)'
;MLFHDIGRNPTKIKPGVAHVPGWLDVPTQRGLVEQLRDEARIMAGTPMAMRKPILKSGGQMSTFTLHLGHHWDHQGYRYVDRIGGTSVRPVPENLLELAHRGLRAAAEVAEELQPWIAGFGPDMALVNFYPPGATMGMHQDAYETTLAPIVSLSIGDEAVFRLGSTEHRNKPWDDIALLSGDLIVFGGPNRQAFHGVPETRPGTLDEACGLKEGRINITFRQVYPR
;
A
#
# COMPACT_ATOMS: atom_id res chain seq x y z
N MET A 1 7.56 22.96 -7.97
CA MET A 1 6.09 22.97 -8.00
C MET A 1 5.65 21.78 -7.18
N LEU A 2 4.99 22.03 -6.05
CA LEU A 2 4.52 20.97 -5.16
C LEU A 2 3.17 20.48 -5.68
N PHE A 3 2.84 19.21 -5.50
CA PHE A 3 1.67 18.64 -6.17
C PHE A 3 0.33 19.14 -5.61
N HIS A 4 0.34 19.84 -4.47
CA HIS A 4 -0.84 20.44 -3.86
C HIS A 4 -1.41 21.65 -4.60
N ASP A 5 -0.65 22.25 -5.52
CA ASP A 5 -1.05 23.46 -6.26
C ASP A 5 -2.03 23.16 -7.42
N ILE A 6 -2.33 21.89 -7.69
CA ILE A 6 -3.20 21.44 -8.79
C ILE A 6 -4.52 20.99 -8.19
N GLY A 7 -5.67 21.33 -8.79
CA GLY A 7 -6.96 20.76 -8.38
C GLY A 7 -6.96 19.24 -8.53
N ARG A 8 -7.16 18.50 -7.42
CA ARG A 8 -7.02 17.03 -7.38
C ARG A 8 -8.39 16.40 -7.18
N ASN A 9 -9.11 16.18 -8.28
CA ASN A 9 -10.40 15.49 -8.26
C ASN A 9 -10.21 13.96 -8.29
N PRO A 10 -11.12 13.18 -7.70
CA PRO A 10 -11.14 11.73 -7.88
C PRO A 10 -11.15 11.37 -9.37
N THR A 11 -10.25 10.48 -9.79
CA THR A 11 -9.98 10.20 -11.20
C THR A 11 -9.85 8.71 -11.46
N LYS A 12 -10.54 8.23 -12.51
CA LYS A 12 -10.32 6.90 -13.08
C LYS A 12 -9.07 6.96 -13.96
N ILE A 13 -7.98 6.38 -13.49
CA ILE A 13 -6.69 6.37 -14.21
C ILE A 13 -6.76 5.41 -15.40
N LYS A 14 -7.31 4.21 -15.15
CA LYS A 14 -7.49 3.11 -16.09
C LYS A 14 -8.73 2.29 -15.69
N PRO A 15 -9.26 1.39 -16.54
CA PRO A 15 -10.27 0.42 -16.15
C PRO A 15 -9.89 -0.31 -14.85
N GLY A 16 -10.72 -0.20 -13.81
CA GLY A 16 -10.45 -0.79 -12.50
C GLY A 16 -9.34 -0.11 -11.68
N VAL A 17 -8.91 1.10 -12.03
CA VAL A 17 -7.92 1.88 -11.26
C VAL A 17 -8.47 3.27 -10.92
N ALA A 18 -8.65 3.51 -9.63
CA ALA A 18 -9.15 4.78 -9.09
C ALA A 18 -8.11 5.44 -8.20
N HIS A 19 -7.89 6.73 -8.39
CA HIS A 19 -7.16 7.60 -7.48
C HIS A 19 -8.14 8.58 -6.84
N VAL A 20 -8.17 8.62 -5.51
CA VAL A 20 -9.04 9.50 -4.72
C VAL A 20 -8.14 10.37 -3.84
N PRO A 21 -7.81 11.60 -4.29
CA PRO A 21 -6.95 12.51 -3.56
C PRO A 21 -7.52 12.93 -2.20
N GLY A 22 -6.66 13.07 -1.18
CA GLY A 22 -7.05 13.62 0.13
C GLY A 22 -8.17 12.85 0.85
N TRP A 23 -8.32 11.56 0.56
CA TRP A 23 -9.40 10.73 1.08
C TRP A 23 -9.34 10.52 2.60
N LEU A 24 -8.13 10.42 3.17
CA LEU A 24 -7.95 10.38 4.62
C LEU A 24 -7.81 11.79 5.19
N ASP A 25 -8.64 12.13 6.16
CA ASP A 25 -8.43 13.32 6.96
C ASP A 25 -7.17 13.23 7.84
N VAL A 26 -6.61 14.39 8.20
CA VAL A 26 -5.36 14.49 8.96
C VAL A 26 -5.45 13.80 10.33
N PRO A 27 -6.54 13.92 11.12
CA PRO A 27 -6.67 13.18 12.38
C PRO A 27 -6.57 11.66 12.20
N THR A 28 -7.22 11.11 11.17
CA THR A 28 -7.15 9.68 10.84
C THR A 28 -5.73 9.28 10.43
N GLN A 29 -5.06 10.09 9.61
CA GLN A 29 -3.65 9.85 9.24
C GLN A 29 -2.76 9.75 10.48
N ARG A 30 -2.87 10.70 11.41
CA ARG A 30 -2.10 10.71 12.67
C ARG A 30 -2.35 9.46 13.52
N GLY A 31 -3.62 9.12 13.71
CA GLY A 31 -4.01 7.93 14.48
C GLY A 31 -3.46 6.63 13.87
N LEU A 32 -3.47 6.52 12.54
CA LEU A 32 -2.87 5.38 11.84
C LEU A 32 -1.35 5.33 12.04
N VAL A 33 -0.65 6.46 11.95
CA VAL A 33 0.80 6.50 12.18
C VAL A 33 1.16 6.07 13.61
N GLU A 34 0.39 6.50 14.61
CA GLU A 34 0.58 6.09 16.00
C GLU A 34 0.31 4.58 16.19
N GLN A 35 -0.83 4.10 15.71
CA GLN A 35 -1.20 2.68 15.79
C GLN A 35 -0.15 1.77 15.12
N LEU A 36 0.33 2.14 13.94
CA LEU A 36 1.31 1.34 13.21
C LEU A 36 2.70 1.35 13.86
N ARG A 37 3.07 2.45 14.53
CA ARG A 37 4.29 2.48 15.36
C ARG A 37 4.18 1.51 16.53
N ASP A 38 3.01 1.42 17.16
CA ASP A 38 2.80 0.49 18.27
C ASP A 38 2.84 -0.97 17.80
N GLU A 39 2.20 -1.30 16.67
CA GLU A 39 2.33 -2.63 16.07
C GLU A 39 3.79 -2.97 15.71
N ALA A 40 4.54 -2.01 15.17
CA ALA A 40 5.96 -2.19 14.89
C ALA A 40 6.80 -2.42 16.17
N ARG A 41 6.49 -1.71 17.27
CA ARG A 41 7.16 -1.88 18.58
C ARG A 41 6.87 -3.24 19.19
N ILE A 42 5.62 -3.71 19.12
CA ILE A 42 5.23 -5.03 19.63
C ILE A 42 6.04 -6.14 18.96
N MET A 43 6.28 -6.01 17.64
CA MET A 43 7.03 -7.00 16.87
C MET A 43 8.54 -6.79 16.91
N ALA A 44 9.03 -5.73 17.55
CA ALA A 44 10.45 -5.43 17.62
C ALA A 44 11.24 -6.57 18.28
N GLY A 45 12.42 -6.87 17.73
CA GLY A 45 13.26 -7.98 18.21
C GLY A 45 12.80 -9.38 17.81
N THR A 46 11.67 -9.51 17.10
CA THR A 46 11.19 -10.81 16.59
C THR A 46 11.59 -11.03 15.12
N PRO A 47 11.53 -12.27 14.61
CA PRO A 47 11.70 -12.55 13.18
C PRO A 47 10.69 -11.85 12.24
N MET A 48 9.60 -11.29 12.79
CA MET A 48 8.55 -10.57 12.06
C MET A 48 8.57 -9.05 12.32
N ALA A 49 9.63 -8.53 12.94
CA ALA A 49 9.84 -7.10 13.12
C ALA A 49 9.81 -6.34 11.79
N MET A 50 9.42 -5.07 11.86
CA MET A 50 9.57 -4.16 10.74
C MET A 50 11.05 -4.02 10.35
N ARG A 51 11.39 -4.39 9.11
CA ARG A 51 12.79 -4.43 8.64
C ARG A 51 12.87 -4.14 7.15
N LYS A 52 14.08 -3.87 6.65
CA LYS A 52 14.37 -3.88 5.21
C LYS A 52 14.53 -5.33 4.73
N PRO A 53 13.62 -5.86 3.89
CA PRO A 53 13.76 -7.22 3.39
C PRO A 53 15.02 -7.41 2.56
N ILE A 54 15.63 -8.58 2.71
CA ILE A 54 16.64 -9.09 1.78
C ILE A 54 15.90 -9.97 0.78
N LEU A 55 16.02 -9.64 -0.50
CA LEU A 55 15.42 -10.39 -1.59
C LEU A 55 16.23 -11.67 -1.84
N LYS A 56 15.62 -12.68 -2.45
CA LYS A 56 16.31 -13.92 -2.85
C LYS A 56 17.50 -13.68 -3.78
N SER A 57 17.50 -12.58 -4.55
CA SER A 57 18.63 -12.17 -5.39
C SER A 57 19.83 -11.64 -4.60
N GLY A 58 19.72 -11.49 -3.27
CA GLY A 58 20.71 -10.87 -2.40
C GLY A 58 20.60 -9.34 -2.30
N GLY A 59 19.77 -8.70 -3.13
CA GLY A 59 19.50 -7.27 -3.03
C GLY A 59 18.70 -6.92 -1.78
N GLN A 60 19.04 -5.82 -1.10
CA GLN A 60 18.27 -5.31 0.03
C GLN A 60 17.33 -4.20 -0.44
N MET A 61 16.05 -4.28 -0.03
CA MET A 61 15.09 -3.21 -0.32
C MET A 61 15.45 -1.94 0.46
N SER A 62 15.14 -0.78 -0.11
CA SER A 62 15.36 0.51 0.56
C SER A 62 14.26 0.82 1.59
N THR A 63 13.10 0.17 1.46
CA THR A 63 11.92 0.33 2.33
C THR A 63 11.94 -0.63 3.52
N PHE A 64 11.37 -0.20 4.63
CA PHE A 64 11.05 -1.07 5.75
C PHE A 64 9.63 -1.62 5.57
N THR A 65 9.41 -2.90 5.90
CA THR A 65 8.11 -3.56 5.73
C THR A 65 7.63 -4.18 7.03
N LEU A 66 6.39 -3.92 7.41
CA LEU A 66 5.66 -4.61 8.49
C LEU A 66 4.43 -5.28 7.88
N HIS A 67 4.11 -6.48 8.35
CA HIS A 67 3.00 -7.28 7.85
C HIS A 67 2.01 -7.57 8.97
N LEU A 68 0.72 -7.43 8.66
CA LEU A 68 -0.39 -7.79 9.53
C LEU A 68 -1.30 -8.77 8.76
N GLY A 69 -1.87 -9.75 9.46
CA GLY A 69 -2.70 -10.82 8.91
C GLY A 69 -1.90 -11.98 8.35
N HIS A 70 -1.12 -11.71 7.29
CA HIS A 70 -0.21 -12.67 6.65
C HIS A 70 1.16 -12.05 6.43
N HIS A 71 2.24 -12.81 6.56
CA HIS A 71 3.61 -12.34 6.34
C HIS A 71 4.13 -12.80 4.97
N TRP A 72 4.66 -11.88 4.16
CA TRP A 72 5.32 -12.22 2.90
C TRP A 72 6.77 -12.64 3.15
N ASP A 73 7.04 -13.94 3.03
CA ASP A 73 8.39 -14.48 3.10
C ASP A 73 9.12 -14.25 1.76
N HIS A 74 10.02 -13.26 1.75
CA HIS A 74 10.77 -12.84 0.57
C HIS A 74 11.80 -13.88 0.10
N GLN A 75 12.16 -14.86 0.94
CA GLN A 75 13.07 -15.94 0.59
C GLN A 75 12.30 -17.11 -0.03
N GLY A 76 11.17 -17.46 0.58
CA GLY A 76 10.27 -18.53 0.13
C GLY A 76 9.32 -18.15 -1.01
N TYR A 77 9.13 -16.85 -1.27
CA TYR A 77 8.10 -16.31 -2.18
C TYR A 77 6.70 -16.88 -1.87
N ARG A 78 6.30 -16.78 -0.60
CA ARG A 78 5.00 -17.26 -0.14
C ARG A 78 4.51 -16.47 1.08
N TYR A 79 3.20 -16.51 1.28
CA TYR A 79 2.59 -16.04 2.52
C TYR A 79 2.73 -17.10 3.63
N VAL A 80 3.06 -16.65 4.84
CA VAL A 80 3.17 -17.48 6.05
C VAL A 80 2.58 -16.75 7.26
N ASP A 81 2.11 -17.52 8.24
CA ASP A 81 1.52 -16.95 9.46
C ASP A 81 2.47 -17.00 10.66
N ARG A 82 3.59 -17.72 10.53
CA ARG A 82 4.58 -17.90 11.61
C ARG A 82 6.00 -18.07 11.05
N ILE A 83 6.96 -17.39 11.67
CA ILE A 83 8.41 -17.49 11.38
C ILE A 83 9.15 -17.57 12.71
N GLY A 84 10.01 -18.58 12.87
CA GLY A 84 10.85 -18.72 14.07
C GLY A 84 10.05 -18.78 15.38
N GLY A 85 8.87 -19.42 15.36
CA GLY A 85 7.95 -19.50 16.51
C GLY A 85 7.03 -18.28 16.70
N THR A 86 7.36 -17.13 16.12
CA THR A 86 6.56 -15.90 16.22
C THR A 86 5.44 -15.88 15.18
N SER A 87 4.21 -15.67 15.61
CA SER A 87 3.05 -15.46 14.74
C SER A 87 2.93 -14.02 14.27
N VAL A 88 2.41 -13.83 13.05
CA VAL A 88 2.06 -12.52 12.53
C VAL A 88 0.90 -11.95 13.34
N ARG A 89 0.92 -10.63 13.57
CA ARG A 89 -0.18 -9.94 14.23
C ARG A 89 -1.41 -9.96 13.34
N PRO A 90 -2.63 -10.09 13.87
CA PRO A 90 -3.84 -9.97 13.05
C PRO A 90 -3.94 -8.57 12.45
N VAL A 91 -4.71 -8.41 11.37
CA VAL A 91 -5.08 -7.07 10.90
C VAL A 91 -6.10 -6.48 11.89
N PRO A 92 -5.84 -5.29 12.46
CA PRO A 92 -6.82 -4.62 13.32
C PRO A 92 -8.13 -4.31 12.57
N GLU A 93 -9.26 -4.45 13.26
CA GLU A 93 -10.61 -4.30 12.67
C GLU A 93 -10.79 -2.93 12.00
N ASN A 94 -10.32 -1.86 12.64
CA ASN A 94 -10.42 -0.51 12.08
C ASN A 94 -9.66 -0.36 10.75
N LEU A 95 -8.59 -1.12 10.52
CA LEU A 95 -7.89 -1.14 9.24
C LEU A 95 -8.67 -1.92 8.17
N LEU A 96 -9.35 -3.01 8.56
CA LEU A 96 -10.24 -3.75 7.66
C LEU A 96 -11.41 -2.86 7.21
N GLU A 97 -12.06 -2.18 8.16
CA GLU A 97 -13.11 -1.20 7.87
C GLU A 97 -12.63 -0.10 6.92
N LEU A 98 -11.41 0.40 7.11
CA LEU A 98 -10.81 1.41 6.25
C LEU A 98 -10.59 0.87 4.82
N ALA A 99 -10.15 -0.37 4.68
CA ALA A 99 -10.01 -1.03 3.39
C ALA A 99 -11.35 -1.15 2.65
N HIS A 100 -12.42 -1.56 3.35
CA HIS A 100 -13.77 -1.64 2.77
C HIS A 100 -14.30 -0.25 2.35
N ARG A 101 -14.11 0.78 3.19
CA ARG A 101 -14.50 2.16 2.87
C ARG A 101 -13.71 2.68 1.66
N GLY A 102 -12.41 2.40 1.60
CA GLY A 102 -11.56 2.77 0.47
C GLY A 102 -12.02 2.13 -0.84
N LEU A 103 -12.34 0.83 -0.81
CA LEU A 103 -12.89 0.15 -1.99
C LEU A 103 -14.21 0.78 -2.46
N ARG A 104 -15.13 1.11 -1.54
CA ARG A 104 -16.41 1.76 -1.90
C ARG A 104 -16.18 3.11 -2.57
N ALA A 105 -15.35 3.97 -1.98
CA ALA A 105 -15.02 5.27 -2.57
C ALA A 105 -14.36 5.15 -3.95
N ALA A 106 -13.47 4.17 -4.11
CA ALA A 106 -12.84 3.90 -5.40
C ALA A 106 -13.82 3.36 -6.45
N ALA A 107 -14.83 2.58 -6.04
CA ALA A 107 -15.83 2.03 -6.93
C ALA A 107 -16.83 3.08 -7.46
N GLU A 108 -16.99 4.21 -6.76
CA GLU A 108 -17.69 5.40 -7.28
C GLU A 108 -16.96 6.05 -8.46
N VAL A 109 -15.64 5.83 -8.56
CA VAL A 109 -14.76 6.41 -9.60
C VAL A 109 -14.49 5.41 -10.73
N ALA A 110 -14.26 4.13 -10.40
CA ALA A 110 -13.99 3.07 -11.35
C ALA A 110 -14.99 1.91 -11.16
N GLU A 111 -15.98 1.84 -12.05
CA GLU A 111 -17.08 0.88 -12.00
C GLU A 111 -16.65 -0.59 -11.97
N GLU A 112 -15.47 -0.92 -12.53
CA GLU A 112 -14.96 -2.30 -12.55
C GLU A 112 -14.61 -2.82 -11.14
N LEU A 113 -14.58 -1.94 -10.14
CA LEU A 113 -14.40 -2.29 -8.73
C LEU A 113 -15.73 -2.63 -8.02
N GLN A 114 -16.88 -2.23 -8.57
CA GLN A 114 -18.21 -2.46 -7.98
C GLN A 114 -18.49 -3.94 -7.61
N PRO A 115 -18.15 -4.94 -8.46
CA PRO A 115 -18.41 -6.35 -8.15
C PRO A 115 -17.73 -6.84 -6.87
N TRP A 116 -16.66 -6.15 -6.44
CA TRP A 116 -15.89 -6.53 -5.25
C TRP A 116 -16.44 -5.95 -3.95
N ILE A 117 -17.35 -4.98 -3.98
CA ILE A 117 -17.83 -4.30 -2.75
C ILE A 117 -18.43 -5.29 -1.73
N ALA A 118 -19.18 -6.29 -2.22
CA ALA A 118 -19.86 -7.26 -1.34
C ALA A 118 -18.95 -8.41 -0.90
N GLY A 119 -17.96 -8.79 -1.72
CA GLY A 119 -17.15 -10.00 -1.52
C GLY A 119 -15.69 -9.74 -1.16
N PHE A 120 -15.22 -8.49 -1.21
CA PHE A 120 -13.87 -8.14 -0.79
C PHE A 120 -13.73 -8.35 0.70
N GLY A 121 -12.89 -9.28 1.11
CA GLY A 121 -12.59 -9.57 2.50
C GLY A 121 -11.09 -9.54 2.73
N PRO A 122 -10.47 -8.37 2.87
CA PRO A 122 -9.03 -8.26 3.09
C PRO A 122 -8.65 -9.04 4.34
N ASP A 123 -7.57 -9.80 4.25
CA ASP A 123 -7.03 -10.63 5.33
C ASP A 123 -5.58 -10.23 5.65
N MET A 124 -5.05 -9.23 4.93
CA MET A 124 -3.68 -8.77 5.06
C MET A 124 -3.57 -7.26 4.91
N ALA A 125 -2.68 -6.65 5.71
CA ALA A 125 -2.18 -5.31 5.50
C ALA A 125 -0.64 -5.31 5.46
N LEU A 126 -0.06 -4.82 4.36
CA LEU A 126 1.36 -4.56 4.21
C LEU A 126 1.64 -3.08 4.44
N VAL A 127 2.43 -2.78 5.46
CA VAL A 127 2.88 -1.42 5.79
C VAL A 127 4.31 -1.24 5.30
N ASN A 128 4.48 -0.37 4.32
CA ASN A 128 5.78 0.03 3.81
C ASN A 128 6.16 1.41 4.36
N PHE A 129 7.29 1.52 5.04
CA PHE A 129 7.91 2.80 5.38
C PHE A 129 9.07 3.09 4.43
N TYR A 130 8.99 4.26 3.79
CA TYR A 130 9.97 4.81 2.88
C TYR A 130 10.72 5.92 3.63
N PRO A 131 11.92 5.66 4.17
CA PRO A 131 12.77 6.75 4.64
C PRO A 131 13.13 7.69 3.48
N PRO A 132 13.61 8.92 3.74
CA PRO A 132 13.99 9.87 2.69
C PRO A 132 14.85 9.24 1.58
N GLY A 133 14.39 9.38 0.34
CA GLY A 133 15.07 8.86 -0.86
C GLY A 133 14.84 7.35 -1.14
N ALA A 134 14.09 6.64 -0.30
CA ALA A 134 13.71 5.25 -0.60
C ALA A 134 12.73 5.19 -1.77
N THR A 135 12.85 4.11 -2.55
CA THR A 135 12.06 3.85 -3.76
C THR A 135 11.70 2.37 -3.85
N MET A 136 10.74 2.05 -4.71
CA MET A 136 10.33 0.69 -5.00
C MET A 136 10.29 0.47 -6.51
N GLY A 137 11.04 -0.53 -6.98
CA GLY A 137 11.07 -0.89 -8.40
C GLY A 137 9.73 -1.44 -8.90
N MET A 138 9.59 -1.51 -10.22
CA MET A 138 8.40 -2.10 -10.85
C MET A 138 8.27 -3.58 -10.48
N HIS A 139 7.13 -3.95 -9.92
CA HIS A 139 6.78 -5.31 -9.50
C HIS A 139 5.29 -5.57 -9.70
N GLN A 140 4.87 -6.83 -9.53
CA GLN A 140 3.47 -7.24 -9.48
C GLN A 140 3.19 -7.90 -8.15
N ASP A 141 2.01 -7.63 -7.61
CA ASP A 141 1.43 -8.39 -6.51
C ASP A 141 0.66 -9.58 -7.10
N ALA A 142 1.37 -10.69 -7.26
CA ALA A 142 0.92 -11.85 -8.06
C ALA A 142 0.87 -13.17 -7.26
N TYR A 143 1.11 -13.13 -5.95
CA TYR A 143 1.18 -14.33 -5.12
C TYR A 143 -0.08 -14.56 -4.26
N GLU A 144 -1.06 -13.65 -4.33
CA GLU A 144 -2.38 -13.91 -3.79
C GLU A 144 -3.10 -14.95 -4.66
N THR A 145 -3.93 -15.78 -4.03
CA THR A 145 -4.74 -16.80 -4.72
C THR A 145 -6.11 -16.27 -5.15
N THR A 146 -6.27 -14.94 -5.13
CA THR A 146 -7.48 -14.22 -5.55
C THR A 146 -7.14 -13.06 -6.48
N LEU A 147 -8.13 -12.58 -7.22
CA LEU A 147 -8.04 -11.36 -8.02
C LEU A 147 -8.72 -10.15 -7.33
N ALA A 148 -8.92 -10.22 -6.02
CA ALA A 148 -9.55 -9.15 -5.25
C ALA A 148 -8.70 -7.87 -5.31
N PRO A 149 -9.30 -6.66 -5.39
CA PRO A 149 -8.58 -5.40 -5.56
C PRO A 149 -7.51 -5.15 -4.48
N ILE A 150 -6.50 -4.38 -4.85
CA ILE A 150 -5.53 -3.84 -3.91
C ILE A 150 -5.99 -2.44 -3.52
N VAL A 151 -6.15 -2.21 -2.22
CA VAL A 151 -6.49 -0.90 -1.64
C VAL A 151 -5.25 -0.33 -0.98
N SER A 152 -4.79 0.84 -1.42
CA SER A 152 -3.51 1.40 -1.00
C SER A 152 -3.63 2.85 -0.55
N LEU A 153 -3.16 3.14 0.66
CA LEU A 153 -3.22 4.46 1.30
C LEU A 153 -1.83 5.07 1.41
N SER A 154 -1.72 6.38 1.29
CA SER A 154 -0.45 7.13 1.41
C SER A 154 -0.51 8.12 2.57
N ILE A 155 0.54 8.18 3.39
CA ILE A 155 0.70 9.15 4.48
C ILE A 155 2.16 9.63 4.49
N GLY A 156 2.41 10.93 4.61
CA GLY A 156 3.74 11.52 4.66
C GLY A 156 4.19 12.13 3.34
N ASP A 157 5.48 12.01 3.03
CA ASP A 157 6.12 12.63 1.87
C ASP A 157 5.43 12.24 0.55
N GLU A 158 5.38 13.19 -0.38
CA GLU A 158 4.88 12.98 -1.73
C GLU A 158 5.69 11.89 -2.44
N ALA A 159 5.01 11.12 -3.30
CA ALA A 159 5.64 10.10 -4.12
C ALA A 159 5.05 10.08 -5.53
N VAL A 160 5.85 9.63 -6.48
CA VAL A 160 5.34 9.22 -7.80
C VAL A 160 5.04 7.74 -7.71
N PHE A 161 3.76 7.37 -7.82
CA PHE A 161 3.35 5.99 -8.05
C PHE A 161 3.26 5.75 -9.55
N ARG A 162 3.97 4.73 -10.00
CA ARG A 162 4.04 4.38 -11.41
C ARG A 162 3.22 3.14 -11.68
N LEU A 163 2.27 3.24 -12.59
CA LEU A 163 1.43 2.14 -13.05
C LEU A 163 1.79 1.74 -14.49
N GLY A 164 2.03 0.46 -14.73
CA GLY A 164 2.37 -0.12 -16.02
C GLY A 164 1.22 -0.91 -16.66
N SER A 165 1.58 -1.85 -17.53
CA SER A 165 0.65 -2.85 -18.08
C SER A 165 0.57 -4.08 -17.17
N THR A 166 -0.37 -4.98 -17.47
CA THR A 166 -0.46 -6.31 -16.83
C THR A 166 0.51 -7.33 -17.42
N GLU A 167 1.08 -7.04 -18.59
CA GLU A 167 1.94 -7.98 -19.34
C GLU A 167 3.43 -7.74 -19.07
N HIS A 168 3.84 -6.48 -18.92
CA HIS A 168 5.26 -6.14 -18.78
C HIS A 168 5.51 -4.86 -17.97
N ARG A 169 6.70 -4.79 -17.37
CA ARG A 169 7.17 -3.63 -16.59
C ARG A 169 7.60 -2.41 -17.42
N ASN A 170 7.65 -2.53 -18.75
CA ASN A 170 8.14 -1.48 -19.65
C ASN A 170 7.07 -0.42 -19.95
N LYS A 171 7.49 0.69 -20.57
CA LYS A 171 6.63 1.80 -21.01
C LYS A 171 5.54 1.34 -22.01
N PRO A 172 4.44 2.10 -22.16
CA PRO A 172 4.10 3.35 -21.46
C PRO A 172 3.69 3.13 -20.00
N TRP A 173 3.86 4.17 -19.18
CA TRP A 173 3.50 4.19 -17.77
C TRP A 173 2.57 5.37 -17.48
N ASP A 174 1.66 5.18 -16.53
CA ASP A 174 0.89 6.25 -15.92
C ASP A 174 1.52 6.60 -14.57
N ASP A 175 2.11 7.78 -14.48
CA ASP A 175 2.71 8.29 -13.24
C ASP A 175 1.66 9.14 -12.52
N ILE A 176 1.31 8.71 -11.30
CA ILE A 176 0.34 9.35 -10.42
C ILE A 176 1.08 9.95 -9.22
N ALA A 177 0.91 11.24 -9.01
CA ALA A 177 1.35 11.89 -7.78
C ALA A 177 0.49 11.42 -6.60
N LEU A 178 1.09 10.76 -5.62
CA LEU A 178 0.46 10.38 -4.36
C LEU A 178 0.96 11.30 -3.24
N LEU A 179 0.03 12.00 -2.60
CA LEU A 179 0.27 12.89 -1.47
C LEU A 179 -0.22 12.22 -0.18
N SER A 180 0.11 12.82 0.95
CA SER A 180 -0.45 12.43 2.24
C SER A 180 -1.98 12.46 2.21
N GLY A 181 -2.60 11.35 2.60
CA GLY A 181 -4.04 11.15 2.65
C GLY A 181 -4.66 10.55 1.39
N ASP A 182 -3.89 10.38 0.31
CA ASP A 182 -4.42 9.81 -0.93
C ASP A 182 -4.72 8.32 -0.82
N LEU A 183 -5.80 7.93 -1.50
CA LEU A 183 -6.19 6.56 -1.75
C LEU A 183 -5.96 6.22 -3.23
N ILE A 184 -5.34 5.07 -3.49
CA ILE A 184 -5.33 4.45 -4.80
C ILE A 184 -5.80 3.00 -4.69
N VAL A 185 -6.71 2.60 -5.57
CA VAL A 185 -7.23 1.22 -5.65
C VAL A 185 -7.07 0.72 -7.06
N PHE A 186 -6.54 -0.49 -7.21
CA PHE A 186 -6.47 -1.16 -8.51
C PHE A 186 -6.92 -2.60 -8.42
N GLY A 187 -7.81 -2.98 -9.32
CA GLY A 187 -8.47 -4.27 -9.40
C GLY A 187 -8.97 -4.55 -10.81
N GLY A 188 -9.84 -5.56 -10.94
CA GLY A 188 -10.44 -5.91 -12.24
C GLY A 188 -9.38 -6.11 -13.34
N PRO A 189 -9.53 -5.48 -14.52
CA PRO A 189 -8.58 -5.61 -15.63
C PRO A 189 -7.12 -5.23 -15.29
N ASN A 190 -6.90 -4.39 -14.28
CA ASN A 190 -5.58 -3.92 -13.89
C ASN A 190 -5.14 -4.44 -12.51
N ARG A 191 -5.80 -5.46 -11.96
CA ARG A 191 -5.41 -6.07 -10.67
C ARG A 191 -3.94 -6.53 -10.65
N GLN A 192 -3.46 -7.02 -11.79
CA GLN A 192 -2.09 -7.52 -11.95
C GLN A 192 -1.18 -6.51 -12.66
N ALA A 193 -1.51 -5.22 -12.66
CA ALA A 193 -0.64 -4.23 -13.29
C ALA A 193 0.72 -4.17 -12.58
N PHE A 194 1.81 -4.15 -13.37
CA PHE A 194 3.12 -3.81 -12.84
C PHE A 194 3.07 -2.41 -12.25
N HIS A 195 3.62 -2.21 -11.06
CA HIS A 195 3.64 -0.90 -10.42
C HIS A 195 4.86 -0.72 -9.52
N GLY A 196 5.13 0.53 -9.15
CA GLY A 196 6.26 0.86 -8.28
C GLY A 196 6.21 2.31 -7.79
N VAL A 197 7.23 2.68 -7.04
CA VAL A 197 7.42 4.04 -6.51
C VAL A 197 8.82 4.49 -6.92
N PRO A 198 9.01 4.99 -8.16
CA PRO A 198 10.33 5.40 -8.66
C PRO A 198 10.90 6.64 -7.96
N GLU A 199 10.06 7.46 -7.33
CA GLU A 199 10.46 8.71 -6.68
C GLU A 199 9.66 8.93 -5.40
N THR A 200 10.36 9.31 -4.34
CA THR A 200 9.80 9.96 -3.15
C THR A 200 10.40 11.35 -3.03
N ARG A 201 9.66 12.31 -2.48
CA ARG A 201 10.08 13.71 -2.35
C ARG A 201 10.24 14.09 -0.88
N PRO A 202 11.44 13.95 -0.31
CA PRO A 202 11.67 14.26 1.09
C PRO A 202 11.32 15.71 1.46
N GLY A 203 10.74 15.89 2.65
CA GLY A 203 10.43 17.22 3.20
C GLY A 203 9.16 17.84 2.64
N THR A 204 8.26 17.02 2.08
CA THR A 204 6.96 17.45 1.55
C THR A 204 5.79 17.02 2.42
N LEU A 205 6.02 16.17 3.43
CA LEU A 205 5.00 15.82 4.41
C LEU A 205 4.47 17.03 5.18
N ASP A 206 3.20 16.97 5.56
CA ASP A 206 2.61 17.83 6.58
C ASP A 206 2.88 17.22 7.97
N GLU A 207 3.53 17.96 8.86
CA GLU A 207 3.83 17.50 10.23
C GLU A 207 2.59 17.02 10.99
N ALA A 208 1.42 17.58 10.64
CA ALA A 208 0.15 17.20 11.25
C ALA A 208 -0.24 15.73 11.00
N CYS A 209 0.30 15.08 9.95
CA CYS A 209 0.05 13.66 9.66
C CYS A 209 0.70 12.70 10.67
N GLY A 210 1.58 13.19 11.56
CA GLY A 210 2.19 12.40 12.64
C GLY A 210 3.52 11.73 12.30
N LEU A 211 3.95 11.76 11.03
CA LEU A 211 5.31 11.36 10.63
C LEU A 211 6.32 12.48 10.90
N LYS A 212 7.55 12.09 11.24
CA LYS A 212 8.68 13.03 11.40
C LYS A 212 9.45 13.22 10.10
N GLU A 213 9.50 12.18 9.27
CA GLU A 213 10.16 12.13 7.97
C GLU A 213 9.60 10.96 7.17
N GLY A 214 9.78 11.00 5.85
CA GLY A 214 9.48 9.90 4.96
C GLY A 214 7.98 9.70 4.69
N ARG A 215 7.66 8.52 4.18
CA ARG A 215 6.32 8.14 3.75
C ARG A 215 5.94 6.76 4.27
N ILE A 216 4.71 6.60 4.72
CA ILE A 216 4.07 5.31 4.95
C ILE A 216 3.10 5.02 3.81
N ASN A 217 3.08 3.76 3.39
CA ASN A 217 2.03 3.21 2.57
C ASN A 217 1.41 1.99 3.28
N ILE A 218 0.08 1.95 3.32
CA ILE A 218 -0.67 0.81 3.86
C ILE A 218 -1.40 0.18 2.68
N THR A 219 -1.07 -1.07 2.37
CA THR A 219 -1.65 -1.81 1.25
C THR A 219 -2.43 -3.01 1.77
N PHE A 220 -3.74 -3.00 1.56
CA PHE A 220 -4.65 -4.07 1.94
C PHE A 220 -4.85 -5.04 0.80
N ARG A 221 -4.83 -6.33 1.14
CA ARG A 221 -4.95 -7.44 0.19
C ARG A 221 -5.85 -8.52 0.77
N GLN A 222 -6.47 -9.28 -0.14
CA GLN A 222 -7.10 -10.54 0.18
C GLN A 222 -6.24 -11.65 -0.45
N VAL A 223 -5.51 -12.36 0.39
CA VAL A 223 -4.55 -13.40 0.01
C VAL A 223 -5.27 -14.67 -0.40
N TYR A 224 -6.35 -15.03 0.30
CA TYR A 224 -7.11 -16.25 0.06
C TYR A 224 -8.59 -15.99 -0.29
N PRO A 225 -9.24 -16.89 -1.06
CA PRO A 225 -10.68 -16.80 -1.32
C PRO A 225 -11.47 -16.83 0.00
N ARG A 226 -12.64 -16.15 0.01
CA ARG A 226 -13.61 -16.22 1.09
C ARG A 226 -14.88 -16.91 0.63
#